data_AF-X0WZS1-F1
#
_entry.id   AF-X0WZS1-F1
#
_cell.length_a   1.000
_cell.length_b   1.000
_cell.length_c   1.000
_cell.angle_alpha   90.00
_cell.angle_beta   90.00
_cell.angle_gamma   90.00
#
_symmetry.space_group_name_H-M   'P 1'
#
loop_
_entity.id
_entity.type
_entity.pdbx_description
1 polymer ?
#
loop_
_entity_poly.entity_id
_entity_poly.type
_entity_poly.pdbx_seq_one_letter_code
_entity_poly.pdbx_strand_id
1 'polypeptide(L)'
;VNIGPDTASETFTFANNLWYAYDSPSQSEPTLPVTESNGIYGLDPIFGTDYRVSGASPAATAGTITEWTWGDLCGACFADQPTIGAYEVR
;
A
#
# COMPACT_ATOMS: atom_id res chain seq x y z
N VAL A 1 14.18 -11.85 8.76
CA VAL A 1 13.36 -11.97 7.52
C VAL A 1 13.35 -13.44 7.13
N ASN A 2 12.17 -14.01 6.89
CA ASN A 2 12.02 -15.44 6.54
C ASN A 2 12.00 -15.58 5.02
N ILE A 3 13.17 -15.83 4.41
CA ILE A 3 13.33 -16.03 2.97
C ILE A 3 13.69 -17.49 2.75
N GLY A 4 12.94 -18.18 1.89
CA GLY A 4 13.21 -19.59 1.56
C GLY A 4 14.54 -19.74 0.80
N PRO A 5 15.15 -20.95 0.81
CA PRO A 5 16.30 -21.23 -0.03
C PRO A 5 15.97 -20.95 -1.51
N ASP A 6 17.00 -20.60 -2.29
CA ASP A 6 16.92 -20.34 -3.73
C ASP A 6 15.97 -19.19 -4.14
N THR A 7 15.62 -18.29 -3.21
CA THR A 7 14.87 -17.05 -3.51
C THR A 7 15.83 -15.88 -3.68
N ALA A 8 15.90 -15.31 -4.89
CA ALA A 8 16.67 -14.10 -5.17
C ALA A 8 15.93 -12.83 -4.70
N SER A 9 15.75 -12.69 -3.38
CA SER A 9 14.96 -11.61 -2.78
C SER A 9 15.49 -10.20 -3.05
N GLU A 10 16.78 -10.09 -3.37
CA GLU A 10 17.45 -8.86 -3.79
C GLU A 10 16.98 -8.35 -5.16
N THR A 11 16.25 -9.16 -5.92
CA THR A 11 15.64 -8.78 -7.20
C THR A 11 14.24 -8.20 -7.05
N PHE A 12 13.68 -8.22 -5.84
CA PHE A 12 12.33 -7.70 -5.61
C PHE A 12 12.29 -6.18 -5.73
N THR A 13 11.13 -5.67 -6.11
CA THR A 13 10.81 -4.25 -6.05
C THR A 13 9.65 -4.06 -5.08
N PHE A 14 9.87 -3.23 -4.06
CA PHE A 14 8.84 -2.79 -3.14
C PHE A 14 8.56 -1.32 -3.43
N ALA A 15 7.30 -0.98 -3.67
CA ALA A 15 6.89 0.39 -3.92
C ALA A 15 5.47 0.64 -3.46
N ASN A 16 5.21 1.87 -3.01
CA ASN A 16 3.87 2.39 -2.71
C ASN A 16 3.05 1.51 -1.74
N ASN A 17 3.70 0.84 -0.78
CA ASN A 17 2.99 0.19 0.31
C ASN A 17 2.64 1.18 1.41
N LEU A 18 1.56 0.89 2.14
CA LEU A 18 1.25 1.52 3.42
C LEU A 18 1.32 0.44 4.50
N TRP A 19 2.27 0.57 5.41
CA TRP A 19 2.44 -0.32 6.55
C TRP A 19 1.94 0.37 7.82
N TYR A 20 1.02 -0.29 8.51
CA TYR A 20 0.44 0.23 9.75
C TYR A 20 0.24 -0.87 10.78
N ALA A 21 1.09 -0.88 11.80
CA ALA A 21 0.92 -1.65 13.02
C ALA A 21 -0.03 -0.90 13.95
N TYR A 22 -1.31 -1.25 13.92
CA TYR A 22 -2.38 -0.56 14.67
C TYR A 22 -2.09 -0.43 16.18
N ASP A 23 -1.52 -1.48 16.76
CA ASP A 23 -1.17 -1.60 18.17
C ASP A 23 0.17 -0.92 18.54
N SER A 24 1.04 -0.65 17.56
CA SER A 24 2.28 0.09 17.77
C SER A 24 2.74 0.81 16.49
N PRO A 25 2.14 1.96 16.13
CA PRO A 25 2.40 2.61 14.83
C PRO A 25 3.87 2.93 14.57
N SER A 26 4.66 3.20 15.60
CA SER A 26 6.11 3.44 15.49
C SER A 26 6.93 2.21 15.07
N GLN A 27 6.33 1.01 15.06
CA GLN A 27 6.96 -0.25 14.63
C GLN A 27 6.40 -0.73 13.28
N SER A 28 5.77 0.16 12.51
CA SER A 28 5.16 -0.23 11.24
C SER A 28 6.16 -0.47 10.11
N GLU A 29 7.38 0.06 10.20
CA GLU A 29 8.39 -0.09 9.15
C GLU A 29 9.05 -1.47 9.20
N PRO A 30 8.84 -2.34 8.20
CA PRO A 30 9.47 -3.65 8.16
C PRO A 30 10.92 -3.56 7.67
N THR A 31 11.74 -4.53 8.06
CA THR A 31 13.05 -4.73 7.43
C THR A 31 12.87 -5.52 6.12
N LEU A 32 13.01 -4.84 4.98
CA LEU A 32 12.90 -5.43 3.64
C LEU A 32 14.29 -5.83 3.07
N PRO A 33 14.37 -6.83 2.18
CA PRO A 33 15.62 -7.24 1.53
C PRO A 33 16.22 -6.17 0.60
N VAL A 34 15.37 -5.28 0.08
CA VAL A 34 15.70 -4.15 -0.78
C VAL A 34 14.92 -2.94 -0.28
N THR A 35 15.51 -1.75 -0.36
CA THR A 35 14.84 -0.49 0.00
C THR A 35 13.56 -0.28 -0.82
N GLU A 36 12.47 0.01 -0.14
CA GLU A 36 11.20 0.38 -0.77
C GLU A 36 11.21 1.86 -1.22
N SER A 37 10.61 2.13 -2.38
CA SER A 37 10.34 3.50 -2.85
C SER A 37 8.90 3.93 -2.55
N ASN A 38 8.71 5.18 -2.09
CA ASN A 38 7.39 5.77 -1.84
C ASN A 38 6.52 5.00 -0.81
N GLY A 39 7.13 4.26 0.11
CA GLY A 39 6.43 3.61 1.22
C GLY A 39 5.93 4.62 2.25
N ILE A 40 4.77 4.34 2.84
CA ILE A 40 4.19 5.07 3.97
C ILE A 40 4.22 4.16 5.20
N TYR A 41 4.76 4.65 6.31
CA TYR A 41 4.92 3.86 7.53
C TYR A 41 4.29 4.58 8.73
N GLY A 42 3.49 3.85 9.51
CA GLY A 42 3.00 4.31 10.82
C GLY A 42 1.86 5.31 10.78
N LEU A 43 1.33 5.65 9.60
CA LEU A 43 0.15 6.49 9.46
C LEU A 43 -1.11 5.62 9.38
N ASP A 44 -2.11 5.96 10.19
CA ASP A 44 -3.41 5.28 10.20
C ASP A 44 -4.07 5.43 8.82
N PRO A 45 -4.44 4.33 8.13
CA PRO A 45 -5.13 4.37 6.84
C PRO A 45 -6.58 4.90 6.96
N ILE A 46 -7.12 5.11 8.16
CA ILE A 46 -8.46 5.65 8.41
C ILE A 46 -9.53 4.80 7.72
N PHE A 47 -9.46 3.48 7.92
CA PHE A 47 -10.45 2.55 7.35
C PHE A 47 -11.85 2.81 7.92
N GLY A 48 -12.83 2.88 7.03
CA GLY A 48 -14.23 2.68 7.37
C GLY A 48 -14.53 1.24 7.74
N THR A 49 -15.74 0.99 8.23
CA THR A 49 -16.22 -0.35 8.62
C THR A 49 -16.28 -1.36 7.47
N ASP A 50 -16.20 -0.88 6.23
CA ASP A 50 -16.25 -1.64 5.00
C ASP A 50 -14.88 -1.70 4.29
N TYR A 51 -13.80 -1.37 5.00
CA TYR A 51 -12.41 -1.33 4.51
C TYR A 51 -12.16 -0.29 3.41
N ARG A 52 -13.07 0.66 3.20
CA ARG A 52 -12.83 1.82 2.34
C ARG A 52 -12.06 2.89 3.10
N VAL A 53 -11.29 3.69 2.37
CA VAL A 53 -10.64 4.88 2.91
C VAL A 53 -11.33 6.15 2.40
N SER A 54 -11.21 7.24 3.13
CA SER A 54 -11.68 8.56 2.69
C SER A 54 -10.53 9.38 2.09
N GLY A 55 -10.83 10.52 1.48
CA GLY A 55 -9.80 11.44 0.96
C GLY A 55 -8.85 12.02 2.03
N ALA A 56 -9.17 11.88 3.32
CA ALA A 56 -8.27 12.25 4.42
C ALA A 56 -7.22 11.16 4.72
N SER A 57 -7.36 9.97 4.15
CA SER A 57 -6.44 8.86 4.36
C SER A 57 -5.09 9.14 3.70
N PRO A 58 -3.96 8.77 4.34
CA PRO A 58 -2.65 8.75 3.68
C PRO A 58 -2.61 7.84 2.44
N ALA A 59 -3.55 6.89 2.30
CA ALA A 59 -3.63 6.02 1.13
C ALA A 59 -4.26 6.69 -0.10
N ALA A 60 -5.05 7.76 0.07
CA ALA A 60 -6.02 8.25 -0.92
C ALA A 60 -5.45 8.60 -2.31
N THR A 61 -4.19 9.06 -2.38
CA THR A 61 -3.54 9.46 -3.63
C THR A 61 -2.08 9.00 -3.67
N ALA A 62 -1.77 7.91 -2.97
CA ALA A 62 -0.40 7.45 -2.74
C ALA A 62 -0.03 6.20 -3.56
N GLY A 63 -0.96 5.66 -4.33
CA GLY A 63 -0.73 4.53 -5.21
C GLY A 63 -0.04 4.92 -6.52
N THR A 64 0.21 3.93 -7.36
CA THR A 64 0.79 4.10 -8.69
C THR A 64 0.01 3.30 -9.73
N ILE A 65 -0.12 3.85 -10.94
CA ILE A 65 -0.71 3.14 -12.07
C ILE A 65 0.26 2.06 -12.55
N THR A 66 -0.26 0.86 -12.74
CA THR A 66 0.44 -0.27 -13.36
C THR A 66 -0.37 -0.76 -14.57
N GLU A 67 0.19 -1.68 -15.35
CA GLU A 67 -0.53 -2.31 -16.47
C GLU A 67 -1.80 -3.08 -16.02
N TRP A 68 -1.94 -3.35 -14.72
CA TRP A 68 -3.04 -4.09 -14.10
C TRP A 68 -4.09 -3.19 -13.43
N THR A 69 -3.94 -1.87 -13.51
CA THR A 69 -4.80 -0.90 -12.82
C THR A 69 -6.03 -0.54 -13.66
N TRP A 70 -6.93 -1.50 -13.89
CA TRP A 70 -8.12 -1.32 -14.75
C TRP A 70 -9.33 -0.73 -14.00
N GLY A 71 -9.39 -0.93 -12.68
CA GLY A 71 -10.46 -0.42 -11.83
C GLY A 71 -10.38 -1.01 -10.42
N ASP A 72 -11.05 -0.35 -9.49
CA ASP A 72 -11.18 -0.79 -8.10
C ASP A 72 -12.02 -2.07 -7.99
N LEU A 73 -12.11 -2.62 -6.78
CA LEU A 73 -12.86 -3.85 -6.49
C LEU A 73 -14.38 -3.73 -6.77
N CYS A 74 -14.92 -2.51 -6.90
CA CYS A 74 -16.32 -2.29 -7.31
C CYS A 74 -16.48 -2.10 -8.82
N GLY A 75 -15.38 -2.06 -9.58
CA GLY A 75 -15.38 -1.79 -11.02
C GLY A 75 -15.37 -0.30 -11.39
N ALA A 76 -15.08 0.62 -10.47
CA ALA A 76 -14.84 2.03 -10.84
C ALA A 76 -13.41 2.24 -11.31
N CYS A 77 -13.19 3.21 -12.19
CA CYS A 77 -11.85 3.60 -12.56
C CYS A 77 -11.08 4.17 -11.35
N PHE A 78 -9.80 3.83 -11.29
CA PHE A 78 -8.84 4.53 -10.44
C PHE A 78 -8.54 5.93 -10.99
N ALA A 79 -8.20 6.89 -10.12
CA ALA A 79 -7.66 8.19 -10.53
C ALA A 79 -6.22 8.07 -11.05
N ASP A 80 -5.72 9.14 -11.69
CA ASP A 80 -4.34 9.21 -12.20
C ASP A 80 -3.29 9.00 -11.09
N GLN A 81 -3.62 9.41 -9.86
CA GLN A 81 -2.92 9.03 -8.63
C GLN A 81 -3.87 8.17 -7.79
N PRO A 82 -3.81 6.84 -7.94
CA PRO A 82 -4.79 5.95 -7.32
C PRO A 82 -4.61 5.89 -5.81
N THR A 83 -5.66 5.41 -5.14
CA THR A 83 -5.60 4.98 -3.74
C THR A 83 -4.70 3.75 -3.59
N ILE A 84 -3.89 3.68 -2.53
CA ILE A 84 -3.26 2.41 -2.12
C ILE A 84 -4.37 1.50 -1.56
N GLY A 85 -4.68 0.42 -2.27
CA GLY A 85 -5.63 -0.60 -1.82
C GLY A 85 -6.67 -0.96 -2.87
N ALA A 86 -7.70 -1.69 -2.43
CA ALA A 86 -8.69 -2.30 -3.32
C ALA A 86 -9.84 -1.37 -3.71
N TYR A 87 -10.06 -0.26 -3.00
CA TYR A 87 -11.16 0.66 -3.25
C TYR A 87 -10.61 2.06 -3.54
N GLU A 88 -11.12 2.67 -4.61
CA GLU A 88 -10.79 4.05 -4.92
C GLU A 88 -11.62 5.01 -4.07
N VAL A 89 -11.01 6.08 -3.57
CA VAL A 89 -11.73 7.17 -2.90
C VAL A 89 -12.76 7.78 -3.86
N ARG A 90 -13.98 8.01 -3.36
CA ARG A 90 -15.07 8.64 -4.09
C ARG A 90 -15.61 9.85 -3.34
#